data_AF-A0A4U9HV31-F1
#
_entry.id   AF-A0A4U9HV31-F1
#
_cell.length_a   1.000
_cell.length_b   1.000
_cell.length_c   1.000
_cell.angle_alpha   90.00
_cell.angle_beta   90.00
_cell.angle_gamma   90.00
#
_symmetry.space_group_name_H-M   'P 1'
#
loop_
_entity.id
_entity.type
_entity.pdbx_description
1 polymer ?
#
loop_
_entity_poly.entity_id
_entity_poly.type
_entity_poly.pdbx_seq_one_letter_code
_entity_poly.pdbx_strand_id
1 'polypeptide(L)'
;MMQSHARNPTEQLMAQLEAQWLEASEDPAARLFIWRVRANAESIVHAFIALQQQPPSDYSAPDLFIGFMAPFDTGYGYSRALADELIERYEASEDAQGWDFDSRLPCFSAAQWQTLLGDFAEHHREQLRYVVAVMTPEHISDEAALQRWLQQNVERIAAGVRVMLIDTLEQPTWQTLQQAFPQRVRLITPDIDGMSLMQQTASQLSEHDGDRLRCRQFMTDAVLLLERGTAQQVEARAGMALAIARKKGWLEQQVVMHNIIGGGWVKGNAAAKAVDEYRLAQQVAQGIGDPSLRATLQMQSAFGEGGAWFSAGEYQKAAGAYRLAAGLAQMAGNRMLAIEGMRMAGRCLVLGGEESQAMADYAQAIHAARPLSAEERTQTTLPLALQDLLHLQDDKRAQALEHCAEQYQQRKQQLILRAEGEVAQQGATPQAVKLAENRLQQGLEQSFQQARSQREQLILEGYPGFRQAIAIGRQYLHPHWNGLPEIAHPFDAPTGEWSQMPQSMALPSEDAASEFIQQNEGKEKA
;
A
#
# COMPACT_ATOMS: atom_id res chain seq x y z
N MET A 1 35.01 15.19 22.23
CA MET A 1 34.54 15.84 20.99
C MET A 1 35.58 15.62 19.90
N MET A 2 35.46 14.54 19.13
CA MET A 2 36.07 14.44 17.80
C MET A 2 34.95 14.71 16.80
N GLN A 3 35.03 15.84 16.09
CA GLN A 3 34.11 16.13 15.00
C GLN A 3 34.44 15.20 13.83
N SER A 4 33.61 14.18 13.63
CA SER A 4 33.60 13.38 12.41
C SER A 4 33.21 14.29 11.23
N HIS A 5 34.11 14.42 10.24
CA HIS A 5 33.80 15.08 8.98
C HIS A 5 33.13 14.08 8.05
N ALA A 6 31.79 14.09 8.02
CA ALA A 6 30.99 13.27 7.12
C ALA A 6 31.38 13.55 5.64
N ARG A 7 31.65 12.49 4.88
CA ARG A 7 32.31 12.56 3.57
C ARG A 7 31.33 12.62 2.39
N ASN A 8 30.05 12.27 2.60
CA ASN A 8 28.99 12.17 1.59
C ASN A 8 27.63 12.61 2.19
N PRO A 9 26.71 13.22 1.41
CA PRO A 9 25.32 13.50 1.82
C PRO A 9 24.61 12.39 2.61
N THR A 10 24.80 11.12 2.25
CA THR A 10 24.21 9.98 2.96
C THR A 10 24.77 9.82 4.37
N GLU A 11 26.09 9.97 4.55
CA GLU A 11 26.72 9.92 5.88
C GLU A 11 26.27 11.08 6.78
N GLN A 12 26.12 12.28 6.19
CA GLN A 12 25.58 13.44 6.90
C GLN A 12 24.16 13.19 7.37
N LEU A 13 23.34 12.54 6.54
CA LEU A 13 21.98 12.19 6.91
C LEU A 13 21.95 11.13 8.01
N MET A 14 22.78 10.08 7.95
CA MET A 14 22.86 9.07 9.03
C MET A 14 23.23 9.72 10.37
N ALA A 15 24.22 10.63 10.38
CA ALA A 15 24.59 11.38 11.57
C ALA A 15 23.46 12.30 12.08
N GLN A 16 22.66 12.88 11.18
CA GLN A 16 21.50 13.68 11.55
C GLN A 16 20.40 12.84 12.20
N LEU A 17 20.11 11.64 11.67
CA LEU A 17 19.12 10.73 12.24
C LEU A 17 19.58 10.21 13.61
N GLU A 18 20.87 9.88 13.74
CA GLU A 18 21.48 9.53 15.03
C GLU A 18 21.32 10.66 16.05
N ALA A 19 21.63 11.90 15.69
CA ALA A 19 21.48 13.04 16.58
C ALA A 19 20.03 13.25 17.02
N GLN A 20 19.06 13.12 16.11
CA GLN A 20 17.64 13.21 16.43
C GLN A 20 17.17 12.09 17.36
N TRP A 21 17.67 10.86 17.16
CA TRP A 21 17.42 9.75 18.08
C TRP A 21 17.94 10.06 19.49
N LEU A 22 19.19 10.51 19.59
CA LEU A 22 19.83 10.81 20.87
C LEU A 22 19.09 11.93 21.61
N GLU A 23 18.77 13.03 20.93
CA GLU A 23 18.01 14.16 21.48
C GLU A 23 16.62 13.71 21.96
N ALA A 24 15.88 12.96 21.15
CA ALA A 24 14.55 12.50 21.52
C ALA A 24 14.58 11.50 22.70
N SER A 25 15.62 10.67 22.78
CA SER A 25 15.78 9.64 23.82
C SER A 25 16.44 10.14 25.11
N GLU A 26 16.86 11.41 25.17
CA GLU A 26 17.33 12.06 26.41
C GLU A 26 16.24 12.12 27.48
N ASP A 27 14.98 12.32 27.08
CA ASP A 27 13.84 12.32 28.01
C ASP A 27 13.60 10.90 28.55
N PRO A 28 13.90 10.64 29.84
CA PRO A 28 13.70 9.31 30.41
C PRO A 28 12.23 8.99 30.65
N ALA A 29 11.29 9.92 30.52
CA ALA A 29 9.86 9.62 30.58
C ALA A 29 9.35 9.02 29.26
N ALA A 30 9.96 9.40 28.14
CA ALA A 30 9.67 8.85 26.83
C ALA A 30 10.14 7.39 26.75
N ARG A 31 9.23 6.51 26.32
CA ARG A 31 9.43 5.05 26.24
C ARG A 31 9.16 4.50 24.84
N LEU A 32 8.32 5.17 24.07
CA LEU A 32 7.96 4.76 22.72
C LEU A 32 8.22 5.92 21.76
N PHE A 33 8.85 5.63 20.62
CA PHE A 33 9.20 6.59 19.60
C PHE A 33 8.53 6.22 18.28
N ILE A 34 7.80 7.15 17.71
CA ILE A 34 7.22 7.02 16.37
C ILE A 34 8.11 7.84 15.44
N TRP A 35 8.74 7.18 14.48
CA TRP A 35 9.45 7.81 13.38
C TRP A 35 8.48 8.01 12.23
N ARG A 36 8.12 9.27 11.98
CA ARG A 36 7.19 9.63 10.92
C ARG A 36 7.90 10.35 9.79
N VAL A 37 7.97 9.71 8.65
CA VAL A 37 8.63 10.24 7.45
C VAL A 37 7.66 10.28 6.27
N ARG A 38 8.05 10.91 5.17
CA ARG A 38 7.31 10.74 3.90
C ARG A 38 7.46 9.30 3.42
N ALA A 39 6.47 8.77 2.73
CA ALA A 39 6.51 7.41 2.17
C ALA A 39 7.78 7.15 1.32
N ASN A 40 8.25 8.15 0.56
CA ASN A 40 9.46 8.03 -0.25
C ASN A 40 10.79 8.07 0.54
N ALA A 41 10.74 8.26 1.85
CA ALA A 41 11.89 8.34 2.75
C ALA A 41 11.91 7.21 3.80
N GLU A 42 10.93 6.30 3.78
CA GLU A 42 10.84 5.17 4.71
C GLU A 42 12.07 4.25 4.64
N SER A 43 12.56 3.95 3.43
CA SER A 43 13.76 3.13 3.20
C SER A 43 15.02 3.69 3.85
N ILE A 44 15.11 5.01 4.04
CA ILE A 44 16.24 5.68 4.69
C ILE A 44 16.22 5.42 6.20
N VAL A 45 15.04 5.42 6.83
CA VAL A 45 14.89 5.08 8.25
C VAL A 45 15.24 3.60 8.47
N HIS A 46 14.79 2.72 7.58
CA HIS A 46 15.20 1.31 7.62
C HIS A 46 16.71 1.14 7.46
N ALA A 47 17.35 1.89 6.56
CA ALA A 47 18.80 1.86 6.40
C ALA A 47 19.53 2.34 7.66
N PHE A 48 19.02 3.38 8.32
CA PHE A 48 19.53 3.84 9.61
C PHE A 48 19.42 2.74 10.68
N ILE A 49 18.25 2.11 10.83
CA ILE A 49 18.05 1.01 11.79
C ILE A 49 18.99 -0.17 11.48
N ALA A 50 19.11 -0.55 10.21
CA ALA A 50 20.00 -1.62 9.79
C ALA A 50 21.47 -1.29 10.12
N LEU A 51 21.88 -0.03 9.97
CA LEU A 51 23.21 0.44 10.38
C LEU A 51 23.43 0.33 11.90
N GLN A 52 22.40 0.63 12.71
CA GLN A 52 22.47 0.47 14.18
C GLN A 52 22.54 -1.00 14.64
N GLN A 53 22.18 -1.94 13.78
CA GLN A 53 22.24 -3.38 14.05
C GLN A 53 23.59 -4.01 13.64
N GLN A 54 24.48 -3.24 13.00
CA GLN A 54 25.84 -3.68 12.65
C GLN A 54 26.81 -3.42 13.80
N PRO A 55 28.02 -4.03 13.79
CA PRO A 55 29.08 -3.69 14.74
C PRO A 55 29.34 -2.18 14.80
N PRO A 56 29.73 -1.63 15.97
CA PRO A 56 29.84 -0.18 16.17
C PRO A 56 30.69 0.51 15.09
N SER A 57 30.10 1.54 14.49
CA SER A 57 30.70 2.42 13.48
C SER A 57 30.72 3.87 13.97
N ASP A 58 31.28 4.78 13.17
CA ASP A 58 31.35 6.22 13.50
C ASP A 58 29.97 6.89 13.70
N TYR A 59 28.88 6.23 13.32
CA TYR A 59 27.49 6.72 13.37
C TYR A 59 26.56 5.82 14.20
N SER A 60 27.14 4.98 15.08
CA SER A 60 26.38 4.04 15.92
C SER A 60 26.02 4.68 17.27
N ALA A 61 24.73 4.67 17.58
CA ALA A 61 24.19 5.05 18.87
C ALA A 61 24.67 4.08 19.97
N PRO A 62 24.73 4.52 21.24
CA PRO A 62 25.12 3.69 22.39
C PRO A 62 24.02 2.71 22.84
N ASP A 63 22.99 2.52 22.02
CA ASP A 63 21.80 1.72 22.31
C ASP A 63 21.79 0.47 21.42
N LEU A 64 21.24 -0.64 21.93
CA LEU A 64 21.10 -1.88 21.17
C LEU A 64 19.78 -1.92 20.42
N PHE A 65 19.82 -1.90 19.09
CA PHE A 65 18.63 -1.99 18.25
C PHE A 65 18.31 -3.45 17.91
N ILE A 66 17.09 -3.88 18.21
CA ILE A 66 16.59 -5.24 17.93
C ILE A 66 15.33 -5.11 17.08
N GLY A 67 15.38 -5.54 15.81
CA GLY A 67 14.26 -5.44 14.88
C GLY A 67 13.34 -6.65 14.91
N PHE A 68 12.13 -6.54 15.43
CA PHE A 68 11.17 -7.65 15.51
C PHE A 68 10.27 -7.69 14.29
N MET A 69 10.19 -8.86 13.65
CA MET A 69 9.52 -9.03 12.34
C MET A 69 8.33 -10.00 12.38
N ALA A 70 8.13 -10.71 13.50
CA ALA A 70 7.05 -11.67 13.69
C ALA A 70 5.70 -11.14 13.16
N PRO A 71 4.91 -11.98 12.46
CA PRO A 71 3.57 -11.58 12.02
C PRO A 71 2.63 -11.39 13.22
N PHE A 72 1.69 -10.46 13.09
CA PHE A 72 0.67 -10.20 14.11
C PHE A 72 -0.66 -10.84 13.73
N ASP A 73 -1.03 -11.92 14.42
CA ASP A 73 -2.35 -12.55 14.31
C ASP A 73 -3.23 -12.32 15.54
N THR A 74 -2.64 -12.50 16.71
CA THR A 74 -3.28 -12.30 18.01
C THR A 74 -2.27 -11.75 18.99
N GLY A 75 -2.71 -10.99 20.00
CA GLY A 75 -1.81 -10.44 21.00
C GLY A 75 -1.00 -11.48 21.77
N TYR A 76 -1.58 -12.65 22.09
CA TYR A 76 -0.88 -13.70 22.83
C TYR A 76 0.10 -14.47 21.94
N GLY A 77 -0.26 -14.77 20.69
CA GLY A 77 0.63 -15.44 19.73
C GLY A 77 1.81 -14.55 19.37
N TYR A 78 1.54 -13.27 19.15
CA TYR A 78 2.58 -12.27 18.88
C TYR A 78 3.55 -12.12 20.05
N SER A 79 3.06 -12.06 21.29
CA SER A 79 3.93 -11.97 22.48
C SER A 79 4.87 -13.17 22.62
N ARG A 80 4.42 -14.36 22.21
CA ARG A 80 5.26 -15.56 22.20
C ARG A 80 6.33 -15.44 21.12
N ALA A 81 5.93 -15.14 19.89
CA ALA A 81 6.83 -15.02 18.76
C ALA A 81 7.92 -13.95 19.00
N LEU A 82 7.58 -12.81 19.60
CA LEU A 82 8.56 -11.78 19.97
C LEU A 82 9.55 -12.26 21.05
N ALA A 83 9.11 -13.11 21.99
CA ALA A 83 10.01 -13.69 22.97
C ALA A 83 10.95 -14.69 22.29
N ASP A 84 10.43 -15.58 21.44
CA ASP A 84 11.20 -16.56 20.69
C ASP A 84 12.26 -15.87 19.81
N GLU A 85 11.90 -14.82 19.07
CA GLU A 85 12.85 -14.03 18.26
C GLU A 85 13.98 -13.38 19.10
N LEU A 86 13.68 -12.90 20.31
CA LEU A 86 14.69 -12.32 21.19
C LEU A 86 15.68 -13.39 21.67
N ILE A 87 15.15 -14.55 22.08
CA ILE A 87 15.97 -15.66 22.59
C ILE A 87 16.84 -16.25 21.48
N GLU A 88 16.27 -16.50 20.31
CA GLU A 88 17.04 -17.02 19.16
C GLU A 88 18.21 -16.11 18.80
N ARG A 89 18.00 -14.78 18.85
CA ARG A 89 19.08 -13.80 18.60
C ARG A 89 20.12 -13.78 19.69
N TYR A 90 19.69 -13.84 20.95
CA TYR A 90 20.60 -13.88 22.08
C TYR A 90 21.48 -15.13 22.00
N GLU A 91 20.89 -16.32 21.83
CA GLU A 91 21.61 -17.59 21.73
C GLU A 91 22.55 -17.66 20.52
N ALA A 92 22.23 -16.95 19.43
CA ALA A 92 23.09 -16.85 18.25
C ALA A 92 24.27 -15.87 18.41
N SER A 93 24.32 -15.07 19.48
CA SER A 93 25.40 -14.11 19.70
C SER A 93 26.65 -14.76 20.29
N GLU A 94 27.85 -14.30 19.87
CA GLU A 94 29.12 -14.89 20.31
C GLU A 94 29.38 -14.74 21.82
N ASP A 95 28.76 -13.73 22.45
CA ASP A 95 28.89 -13.38 23.87
C ASP A 95 27.70 -13.86 24.73
N ALA A 96 26.90 -14.82 24.24
CA ALA A 96 25.70 -15.32 24.91
C ALA A 96 26.00 -16.13 26.19
N GLN A 97 26.33 -15.45 27.30
CA GLN A 97 26.56 -16.11 28.59
C GLN A 97 25.99 -15.29 29.76
N GLY A 98 25.27 -15.99 30.64
CA GLY A 98 24.93 -15.48 31.97
C GLY A 98 23.52 -14.90 32.14
N TRP A 99 22.76 -14.69 31.06
CA TRP A 99 21.35 -14.28 31.17
C TRP A 99 20.43 -15.50 31.36
N ASP A 100 19.77 -15.59 32.52
CA ASP A 100 18.74 -16.62 32.82
C ASP A 100 17.34 -16.09 32.49
N PHE A 101 16.80 -16.53 31.34
CA PHE A 101 15.49 -16.13 30.85
C PHE A 101 14.40 -17.20 31.03
N ASP A 102 14.76 -18.43 31.40
CA ASP A 102 13.83 -19.59 31.42
C ASP A 102 12.61 -19.34 32.30
N SER A 103 12.81 -18.70 33.46
CA SER A 103 11.75 -18.38 34.41
C SER A 103 10.68 -17.40 33.88
N ARG A 104 10.95 -16.74 32.75
CA ARG A 104 10.05 -15.77 32.11
C ARG A 104 9.35 -16.30 30.88
N LEU A 105 9.71 -17.49 30.43
CA LEU A 105 9.09 -18.14 29.29
C LEU A 105 7.97 -19.10 29.72
N PRO A 106 6.99 -19.34 28.85
CA PRO A 106 6.67 -18.60 27.63
C PRO A 106 5.97 -17.26 27.90
N CYS A 107 6.06 -16.32 26.95
CA CYS A 107 5.33 -15.05 27.01
C CYS A 107 4.02 -15.13 26.19
N PHE A 108 2.85 -15.01 26.83
CA PHE A 108 1.54 -15.02 26.17
C PHE A 108 0.78 -13.70 26.33
N SER A 109 1.47 -12.68 26.81
CA SER A 109 0.94 -11.34 26.93
C SER A 109 2.08 -10.37 26.74
N ALA A 110 1.71 -9.19 26.28
CA ALA A 110 2.64 -8.11 26.09
C ALA A 110 3.33 -7.70 27.42
N ALA A 111 2.65 -7.84 28.55
CA ALA A 111 3.23 -7.58 29.86
C ALA A 111 4.33 -8.60 30.23
N GLN A 112 4.14 -9.89 29.90
CA GLN A 112 5.18 -10.91 30.07
C GLN A 112 6.37 -10.62 29.14
N TRP A 113 6.10 -10.28 27.87
CA TRP A 113 7.16 -9.91 26.93
C TRP A 113 7.95 -8.67 27.38
N GLN A 114 7.27 -7.61 27.83
CA GLN A 114 7.91 -6.41 28.39
C GLN A 114 8.74 -6.73 29.63
N THR A 115 8.31 -7.69 30.45
CA THR A 115 9.08 -8.15 31.63
C THR A 115 10.35 -8.88 31.21
N LEU A 116 10.27 -9.72 30.18
CA LEU A 116 11.44 -10.40 29.59
C LEU A 116 12.42 -9.37 29.01
N LEU A 117 11.95 -8.46 28.17
CA LEU A 117 12.78 -7.43 27.53
C LEU A 117 13.37 -6.45 28.54
N GLY A 118 12.62 -6.09 29.58
CA GLY A 118 13.09 -5.26 30.67
C GLY A 118 14.20 -5.92 31.50
N ASP A 119 14.11 -7.22 31.71
CA ASP A 119 15.20 -7.94 32.38
C ASP A 119 16.45 -8.09 31.51
N PHE A 120 16.27 -8.38 30.22
CA PHE A 120 17.38 -8.35 29.28
C PHE A 120 18.13 -7.02 29.35
N ALA A 121 17.38 -5.90 29.33
CA ALA A 121 17.97 -4.58 29.45
C ALA A 121 18.69 -4.35 30.80
N GLU A 122 18.15 -4.85 31.91
CA GLU A 122 18.80 -4.73 33.22
C GLU A 122 20.07 -5.59 33.32
N HIS A 123 20.06 -6.80 32.74
CA HIS A 123 21.23 -7.68 32.70
C HIS A 123 22.41 -7.01 31.96
N HIS A 124 22.12 -6.27 30.88
CA HIS A 124 23.12 -5.61 30.04
C HIS A 124 23.31 -4.10 30.31
N ARG A 125 22.79 -3.58 31.42
CA ARG A 125 22.80 -2.14 31.76
C ARG A 125 24.19 -1.49 31.86
N GLU A 126 25.23 -2.28 32.09
CA GLU A 126 26.61 -1.78 32.17
C GLU A 126 27.22 -1.54 30.78
N GLN A 127 26.69 -2.22 29.76
CA GLN A 127 27.19 -2.21 28.39
C GLN A 127 26.34 -1.33 27.48
N LEU A 128 25.04 -1.19 27.79
CA LEU A 128 24.06 -0.54 26.94
C LEU A 128 23.36 0.59 27.67
N ARG A 129 23.11 1.70 26.98
CA ARG A 129 22.24 2.77 27.51
C ARG A 129 20.78 2.32 27.48
N TYR A 130 20.27 1.88 26.32
CA TYR A 130 18.94 1.30 26.15
C TYR A 130 18.93 0.09 25.22
N VAL A 131 17.92 -0.75 25.39
CA VAL A 131 17.50 -1.76 24.41
C VAL A 131 16.33 -1.17 23.62
N VAL A 132 16.49 -1.04 22.31
CA VAL A 132 15.51 -0.47 21.39
C VAL A 132 14.83 -1.59 20.60
N ALA A 133 13.60 -1.94 20.99
CA ALA A 133 12.75 -2.85 20.24
C ALA A 133 12.12 -2.11 19.05
N VAL A 134 12.66 -2.32 17.86
CA VAL A 134 12.08 -1.81 16.61
C VAL A 134 11.03 -2.80 16.14
N MET A 135 9.77 -2.37 16.04
CA MET A 135 8.68 -3.27 15.66
C MET A 135 8.26 -3.04 14.22
N THR A 136 8.48 -4.04 13.36
CA THR A 136 8.14 -4.02 11.93
C THR A 136 7.53 -5.37 11.53
N PRO A 137 6.31 -5.70 12.01
CA PRO A 137 5.68 -6.98 11.72
C PRO A 137 5.49 -7.16 10.21
N GLU A 138 5.87 -8.32 9.67
CA GLU A 138 5.78 -8.62 8.23
C GLU A 138 4.34 -8.60 7.71
N HIS A 139 3.40 -9.00 8.57
CA HIS A 139 1.97 -9.03 8.27
C HIS A 139 1.16 -8.68 9.51
N ILE A 140 0.02 -8.00 9.33
CA ILE A 140 -0.91 -7.64 10.40
C ILE A 140 -2.31 -8.12 10.01
N SER A 141 -2.80 -9.16 10.70
CA SER A 141 -4.13 -9.71 10.48
C SER A 141 -5.28 -8.80 10.91
N ASP A 142 -5.02 -7.91 11.89
CA ASP A 142 -5.96 -6.95 12.46
C ASP A 142 -5.20 -5.77 13.12
N GLU A 143 -5.21 -4.60 12.46
CA GLU A 143 -4.54 -3.39 12.95
C GLU A 143 -5.11 -2.88 14.28
N ALA A 144 -6.42 -3.00 14.49
CA ALA A 144 -7.06 -2.55 15.72
C ALA A 144 -6.64 -3.44 16.91
N ALA A 145 -6.44 -4.73 16.68
CA ALA A 145 -5.88 -5.64 17.68
C ALA A 145 -4.42 -5.28 18.03
N LEU A 146 -3.56 -5.03 17.03
CA LEU A 146 -2.19 -4.56 17.27
C LEU A 146 -2.16 -3.22 18.02
N GLN A 147 -3.00 -2.26 17.64
CA GLN A 147 -3.09 -0.98 18.34
C GLN A 147 -3.52 -1.16 19.80
N ARG A 148 -4.52 -2.01 20.09
CA ARG A 148 -4.92 -2.34 21.46
C ARG A 148 -3.79 -2.98 22.24
N TRP A 149 -3.07 -3.91 21.62
CA TRP A 149 -1.91 -4.57 22.22
C TRP A 149 -0.83 -3.55 22.58
N LEU A 150 -0.46 -2.62 21.68
CA LEU A 150 0.52 -1.57 21.98
C LEU A 150 0.04 -0.64 23.10
N GLN A 151 -1.21 -0.15 23.02
CA GLN A 151 -1.80 0.77 23.99
C GLN A 151 -1.79 0.23 25.43
N GLN A 152 -2.05 -1.07 25.60
CA GLN A 152 -2.04 -1.71 26.91
C GLN A 152 -0.65 -1.76 27.57
N ASN A 153 0.41 -1.48 26.82
CA ASN A 153 1.79 -1.71 27.24
C ASN A 153 2.65 -0.46 27.32
N VAL A 154 2.23 0.66 26.75
CA VAL A 154 3.01 1.91 26.76
C VAL A 154 3.49 2.29 28.17
N GLU A 155 2.60 2.20 29.17
CA GLU A 155 2.94 2.54 30.56
C GLU A 155 3.82 1.50 31.27
N ARG A 156 3.93 0.29 30.71
CA ARG A 156 4.66 -0.84 31.28
C ARG A 156 6.06 -0.99 30.69
N ILE A 157 6.42 -0.20 29.69
CA ILE A 157 7.76 -0.26 29.08
C ILE A 157 8.82 0.06 30.14
N ALA A 158 9.74 -0.87 30.32
CA ALA A 158 10.80 -0.80 31.33
C ALA A 158 11.73 0.40 31.12
N ALA A 159 12.40 0.85 32.18
CA ALA A 159 13.24 2.06 32.12
C ALA A 159 14.43 1.95 31.15
N GLY A 160 15.01 0.74 31.05
CA GLY A 160 16.09 0.41 30.12
C GLY A 160 15.64 0.10 28.69
N VAL A 161 14.33 0.11 28.42
CA VAL A 161 13.77 -0.28 27.11
C VAL A 161 13.18 0.93 26.40
N ARG A 162 13.33 0.96 25.08
CA ARG A 162 12.60 1.84 24.16
C ARG A 162 11.91 1.01 23.08
N VAL A 163 10.72 1.43 22.67
CA VAL A 163 10.02 0.84 21.53
C VAL A 163 10.07 1.84 20.38
N MET A 164 10.43 1.38 19.19
CA MET A 164 10.45 2.18 17.98
C MET A 164 9.40 1.64 16.99
N LEU A 165 8.52 2.54 16.56
CA LEU A 165 7.53 2.32 15.50
C LEU A 165 7.84 3.25 14.34
N ILE A 166 7.49 2.84 13.13
CA ILE A 166 7.63 3.64 11.91
C ILE A 166 6.23 3.81 11.32
N ASP A 167 5.90 5.02 10.90
CA ASP A 167 4.74 5.30 10.05
C ASP A 167 5.06 6.45 9.07
N THR A 168 4.09 6.80 8.23
CA THR A 168 4.28 7.83 7.22
C THR A 168 3.44 9.08 7.49
N LEU A 169 3.82 10.22 6.90
CA LEU A 169 3.00 11.44 6.93
C LEU A 169 1.67 11.23 6.19
N GLU A 170 1.69 10.42 5.15
CA GLU A 170 0.54 10.05 4.33
C GLU A 170 -0.39 9.07 5.07
N GLN A 171 0.16 8.18 5.89
CA GLN A 171 -0.56 7.19 6.70
C GLN A 171 -0.04 7.23 8.15
N PRO A 172 -0.55 8.16 8.98
CA PRO A 172 -0.08 8.34 10.36
C PRO A 172 -0.71 7.31 11.32
N THR A 173 -0.47 6.03 11.07
CA THR A 173 -1.07 4.87 11.75
C THR A 173 -1.03 4.98 13.28
N TRP A 174 0.07 5.51 13.84
CA TRP A 174 0.28 5.55 15.29
C TRP A 174 -0.15 6.88 15.95
N GLN A 175 -0.85 7.76 15.23
CA GLN A 175 -1.30 9.06 15.75
C GLN A 175 -2.14 8.95 17.02
N THR A 176 -3.05 7.97 17.07
CA THR A 176 -3.91 7.73 18.24
C THR A 176 -3.11 7.34 19.47
N LEU A 177 -2.03 6.57 19.29
CA LEU A 177 -1.14 6.15 20.38
C LEU A 177 -0.39 7.35 20.98
N GLN A 178 0.10 8.25 20.12
CA GLN A 178 0.77 9.49 20.53
C GLN A 178 -0.16 10.43 21.30
N GLN A 179 -1.42 10.57 20.86
CA GLN A 179 -2.41 11.41 21.52
C GLN A 179 -2.85 10.84 22.88
N ALA A 180 -2.94 9.51 23.00
CA ALA A 180 -3.33 8.84 24.24
C ALA A 180 -2.24 8.91 25.32
N PHE A 181 -0.96 8.90 24.94
CA PHE A 181 0.17 8.86 25.87
C PHE A 181 1.26 9.91 25.57
N PRO A 182 0.94 11.22 25.58
CA PRO A 182 1.86 12.28 25.12
C PRO A 182 3.13 12.45 25.97
N GLN A 183 3.16 11.89 27.19
CA GLN A 183 4.35 11.90 28.05
C GLN A 183 5.27 10.70 27.80
N ARG A 184 4.72 9.57 27.33
CA ARG A 184 5.47 8.33 27.07
C ARG A 184 5.83 8.15 25.61
N VAL A 185 5.05 8.72 24.71
CA VAL A 185 5.20 8.58 23.26
C VAL A 185 5.76 9.87 22.68
N ARG A 186 6.90 9.76 21.99
CA ARG A 186 7.54 10.86 21.28
C ARG A 186 7.43 10.64 19.78
N LEU A 187 7.05 11.69 19.07
CA LEU A 187 7.03 11.72 17.61
C LEU A 187 8.34 12.37 17.14
N ILE A 188 9.06 11.67 16.27
CA ILE A 188 10.24 12.18 15.58
C ILE A 188 9.84 12.33 14.12
N THR A 189 10.03 13.52 13.55
CA THR A 189 9.63 13.84 12.18
C THR A 189 10.85 14.36 11.42
N PRO A 190 11.77 13.47 11.00
CA PRO A 190 12.97 13.87 10.30
C PRO A 190 12.63 14.60 9.00
N ASP A 191 13.26 15.76 8.74
CA ASP A 191 13.15 16.43 7.45
C ASP A 191 14.01 15.72 6.40
N ILE A 192 13.51 14.59 5.92
CA ILE A 192 14.14 13.80 4.87
C ILE A 192 13.40 14.08 3.57
N ASP A 193 14.15 14.50 2.56
CA ASP A 193 13.70 14.52 1.18
C ASP A 193 14.50 13.47 0.39
N GLY A 194 13.95 12.25 0.30
CA GLY A 194 14.60 11.12 -0.36
C GLY A 194 14.92 11.40 -1.84
N MET A 195 14.11 12.23 -2.50
CA MET A 195 14.37 12.65 -3.88
C MET A 195 15.54 13.62 -3.97
N SER A 196 15.62 14.59 -3.05
CA SER A 196 16.78 15.50 -2.97
C SER A 196 18.07 14.73 -2.67
N LEU A 197 18.06 13.73 -1.78
CA LEU A 197 19.23 12.92 -1.45
C LEU A 197 19.73 12.11 -2.66
N MET A 198 18.81 11.44 -3.38
CA MET A 198 19.14 10.74 -4.62
C MET A 198 19.70 11.70 -5.68
N GLN A 199 19.14 12.90 -5.80
CA GLN A 199 19.62 13.93 -6.73
C GLN A 199 20.99 14.48 -6.34
N GLN A 200 21.24 14.74 -5.06
CA GLN A 200 22.55 15.20 -4.57
C GLN A 200 23.62 14.15 -4.86
N THR A 201 23.30 12.88 -4.60
CA THR A 201 24.18 11.73 -4.90
C THR A 201 24.43 11.60 -6.41
N ALA A 202 23.39 11.75 -7.25
CA ALA A 202 23.51 11.71 -8.71
C ALA A 202 24.21 12.94 -9.30
N SER A 203 24.04 14.12 -8.71
CA SER A 203 24.67 15.37 -9.16
C SER A 203 26.17 15.43 -8.85
N GLN A 204 26.63 14.68 -7.83
CA GLN A 204 28.05 14.46 -7.58
C GLN A 204 28.67 13.52 -8.64
N LEU A 205 27.85 12.79 -9.40
CA LEU A 205 28.23 11.98 -10.57
C LEU A 205 28.05 12.80 -11.87
N SER A 206 28.78 13.90 -11.98
CA SER A 206 29.23 14.55 -13.25
C SER A 206 28.32 14.45 -14.50
N GLU A 207 27.51 15.48 -14.78
CA GLU A 207 26.95 15.73 -16.12
C GLU A 207 27.48 17.06 -16.70
N HIS A 208 28.13 17.01 -17.87
CA HIS A 208 28.82 18.14 -18.52
C HIS A 208 27.92 19.08 -19.37
N ASP A 209 26.59 18.91 -19.40
CA ASP A 209 25.67 19.73 -20.20
C ASP A 209 24.80 20.65 -19.34
N GLY A 210 25.12 21.94 -19.35
CA GLY A 210 24.44 22.97 -18.56
C GLY A 210 22.97 23.21 -18.95
N ASP A 211 22.58 22.99 -20.21
CA ASP A 211 21.17 23.15 -20.62
C ASP A 211 20.33 21.95 -20.17
N ARG A 212 20.90 20.73 -20.23
CA ARG A 212 20.25 19.53 -19.72
C ARG A 212 20.09 19.59 -18.19
N LEU A 213 21.11 20.06 -17.49
CA LEU A 213 21.06 20.29 -16.04
C LEU A 213 19.96 21.28 -15.67
N ARG A 214 19.92 22.46 -16.32
CA ARG A 214 18.89 23.48 -16.07
C ARG A 214 17.47 23.00 -16.41
N CYS A 215 17.32 22.28 -17.52
CA CYS A 215 16.02 21.70 -17.89
C CYS A 215 15.54 20.72 -16.83
N ARG A 216 16.43 19.85 -16.32
CA ARG A 216 16.11 18.91 -15.24
C ARG A 216 15.75 19.64 -13.94
N GLN A 217 16.50 20.68 -13.57
CA GLN A 217 16.21 21.50 -12.39
C GLN A 217 14.81 22.12 -12.44
N PHE A 218 14.48 22.81 -13.53
CA PHE A 218 13.14 23.41 -13.70
C PHE A 218 12.03 22.36 -13.75
N MET A 219 12.27 21.21 -14.37
CA MET A 219 11.33 20.08 -14.35
C MET A 219 11.08 19.59 -12.93
N THR A 220 12.14 19.33 -12.14
CA THR A 220 12.02 18.91 -10.74
C THR A 220 11.26 19.93 -9.91
N ASP A 221 11.57 21.22 -10.06
CA ASP A 221 10.87 22.28 -9.33
C ASP A 221 9.38 22.33 -9.71
N ALA A 222 9.05 22.10 -10.98
CA ALA A 222 7.67 22.04 -11.43
C ALA A 222 6.93 20.83 -10.82
N VAL A 223 7.58 19.67 -10.70
CA VAL A 223 7.02 18.50 -10.00
C VAL A 223 6.79 18.81 -8.53
N LEU A 224 7.73 19.46 -7.84
CA LEU A 224 7.53 19.88 -6.44
C LEU A 224 6.36 20.86 -6.28
N LEU A 225 6.19 21.77 -7.26
CA LEU A 225 5.07 22.71 -7.29
C LEU A 225 3.73 22.03 -7.58
N LEU A 226 3.69 20.83 -8.18
CA LEU A 226 2.44 20.07 -8.29
C LEU A 226 1.86 19.74 -6.92
N GLU A 227 2.70 19.44 -5.93
CA GLU A 227 2.25 19.15 -4.56
C GLU A 227 1.87 20.43 -3.80
N ARG A 228 2.72 21.46 -3.84
CA ARG A 228 2.65 22.60 -2.90
C ARG A 228 2.25 23.92 -3.53
N GLY A 229 2.34 24.04 -4.85
CA GLY A 229 2.13 25.28 -5.59
C GLY A 229 0.74 25.38 -6.23
N THR A 230 0.52 26.54 -6.86
CA THR A 230 -0.63 26.82 -7.72
C THR A 230 -0.38 26.36 -9.16
N ALA A 231 -1.44 26.18 -9.94
CA ALA A 231 -1.34 25.82 -11.35
C ALA A 231 -0.46 26.80 -12.16
N GLN A 232 -0.55 28.10 -11.87
CA GLN A 232 0.25 29.13 -12.53
C GLN A 232 1.73 29.03 -12.18
N GLN A 233 2.06 28.62 -10.94
CA GLN A 233 3.45 28.42 -10.54
C GLN A 233 4.05 27.20 -11.26
N VAL A 234 3.28 26.11 -11.35
CA VAL A 234 3.66 24.91 -12.13
C VAL A 234 3.88 25.29 -13.60
N GLU A 235 2.93 25.99 -14.22
CA GLU A 235 3.01 26.44 -15.60
C GLU A 235 4.24 27.31 -15.84
N ALA A 236 4.48 28.30 -14.98
CA ALA A 236 5.64 29.18 -15.10
C ALA A 236 6.96 28.38 -15.03
N ARG A 237 7.08 27.46 -14.07
CA ARG A 237 8.32 26.71 -13.86
C ARG A 237 8.56 25.65 -14.93
N ALA A 238 7.55 24.85 -15.26
CA ALA A 238 7.60 23.89 -16.37
C ALA A 238 7.80 24.59 -17.72
N GLY A 239 7.23 25.79 -17.90
CA GLY A 239 7.42 26.62 -19.09
C GLY A 239 8.88 27.00 -19.34
N MET A 240 9.68 27.21 -18.27
CA MET A 240 11.13 27.44 -18.40
C MET A 240 11.86 26.20 -18.93
N ALA A 241 11.55 25.01 -18.42
CA ALA A 241 12.09 23.75 -18.94
C ALA A 241 11.64 23.50 -20.38
N LEU A 242 10.37 23.74 -20.67
CA LEU A 242 9.77 23.55 -21.99
C LEU A 242 10.44 24.45 -23.05
N ALA A 243 10.79 25.69 -22.70
CA ALA A 243 11.52 26.59 -23.59
C ALA A 243 12.91 26.05 -23.97
N ILE A 244 13.63 25.46 -23.00
CA ILE A 244 14.93 24.81 -23.26
C ILE A 244 14.74 23.59 -24.16
N ALA A 245 13.78 22.72 -23.81
CA ALA A 245 13.49 21.50 -24.56
C ALA A 245 13.08 21.80 -26.02
N ARG A 246 12.27 22.84 -26.24
CA ARG A 246 11.91 23.32 -27.60
C ARG A 246 13.12 23.77 -28.39
N LYS A 247 13.98 24.61 -27.79
CA LYS A 247 15.20 25.10 -28.45
C LYS A 247 16.15 23.97 -28.86
N LYS A 248 16.16 22.88 -28.10
CA LYS A 248 17.03 21.71 -28.33
C LYS A 248 16.38 20.60 -29.15
N GLY A 249 15.10 20.71 -29.48
CA GLY A 249 14.37 19.64 -30.18
C GLY A 249 14.13 18.39 -29.33
N TRP A 250 14.13 18.52 -28.00
CA TRP A 250 13.94 17.43 -27.05
C TRP A 250 12.45 17.10 -26.89
N LEU A 251 11.90 16.37 -27.86
CA LEU A 251 10.46 16.10 -27.96
C LEU A 251 9.90 15.38 -26.73
N GLU A 252 10.60 14.38 -26.21
CA GLU A 252 10.17 13.65 -25.00
C GLU A 252 10.01 14.59 -23.80
N GLN A 253 11.00 15.45 -23.54
CA GLN A 253 10.95 16.41 -22.44
C GLN A 253 9.83 17.43 -22.66
N GLN A 254 9.55 17.84 -23.90
CA GLN A 254 8.40 18.70 -24.19
C GLN A 254 7.07 18.04 -23.81
N VAL A 255 6.89 16.75 -24.15
CA VAL A 255 5.70 15.97 -23.76
C VAL A 255 5.56 15.91 -22.24
N VAL A 256 6.64 15.59 -21.53
CA VAL A 256 6.63 15.56 -20.06
C VAL A 256 6.26 16.92 -19.47
N MET A 257 6.76 18.03 -20.02
CA MET A 257 6.42 19.37 -19.50
C MET A 257 4.95 19.70 -19.71
N HIS A 258 4.40 19.42 -20.90
CA HIS A 258 2.97 19.61 -21.16
C HIS A 258 2.11 18.76 -20.21
N ASN A 259 2.50 17.51 -19.92
CA ASN A 259 1.80 16.68 -18.94
C ASN A 259 1.86 17.23 -17.49
N ILE A 260 3.00 17.79 -17.07
CA ILE A 260 3.15 18.45 -15.77
C ILE A 260 2.25 19.70 -15.69
N ILE A 261 2.25 20.55 -16.71
CA ILE A 261 1.40 21.74 -16.76
C ILE A 261 -0.08 21.33 -16.70
N GLY A 262 -0.46 20.31 -17.49
CA GLY A 262 -1.80 19.72 -17.47
C GLY A 262 -2.21 19.26 -16.07
N GLY A 263 -1.34 18.52 -15.36
CA GLY A 263 -1.58 18.08 -13.99
C GLY A 263 -1.75 19.25 -13.00
N GLY A 264 -0.99 20.33 -13.18
CA GLY A 264 -1.15 21.56 -12.42
C GLY A 264 -2.53 22.20 -12.60
N TRP A 265 -3.04 22.23 -13.84
CA TRP A 265 -4.38 22.76 -14.14
C TRP A 265 -5.51 21.86 -13.65
N VAL A 266 -5.33 20.53 -13.63
CA VAL A 266 -6.29 19.60 -12.99
C VAL A 266 -6.43 19.94 -11.51
N LYS A 267 -5.31 20.05 -10.79
CA LYS A 267 -5.30 20.47 -9.37
C LYS A 267 -5.95 21.85 -9.16
N GLY A 268 -5.77 22.75 -10.12
CA GLY A 268 -6.38 24.07 -10.14
C GLY A 268 -7.87 24.11 -10.55
N ASN A 269 -8.53 22.95 -10.74
CA ASN A 269 -9.91 22.83 -11.21
C ASN A 269 -10.17 23.54 -12.55
N ALA A 270 -9.16 23.62 -13.43
CA ALA A 270 -9.24 24.27 -14.74
C ALA A 270 -9.17 23.23 -15.87
N ALA A 271 -10.18 22.35 -15.94
CA ALA A 271 -10.17 21.18 -16.82
C ALA A 271 -9.91 21.51 -18.31
N ALA A 272 -10.51 22.58 -18.84
CA ALA A 272 -10.29 22.97 -20.24
C ALA A 272 -8.81 23.26 -20.53
N LYS A 273 -8.11 23.97 -19.64
CA LYS A 273 -6.68 24.25 -19.77
C LYS A 273 -5.84 23.00 -19.64
N ALA A 274 -6.19 22.12 -18.69
CA ALA A 274 -5.50 20.85 -18.54
C ALA A 274 -5.59 20.01 -19.82
N VAL A 275 -6.78 19.93 -20.40
CA VAL A 275 -7.04 19.18 -21.64
C VAL A 275 -6.26 19.78 -22.82
N ASP A 276 -6.22 21.10 -22.94
CA ASP A 276 -5.42 21.76 -24.00
C ASP A 276 -3.94 21.35 -23.89
N GLU A 277 -3.37 21.34 -22.68
CA GLU A 277 -1.99 20.92 -22.43
C GLU A 277 -1.77 19.42 -22.73
N TYR A 278 -2.68 18.54 -22.31
CA TYR A 278 -2.59 17.11 -22.62
C TYR A 278 -2.70 16.83 -24.13
N ARG A 279 -3.51 17.60 -24.85
CA ARG A 279 -3.59 17.49 -26.32
C ARG A 279 -2.34 18.01 -26.99
N LEU A 280 -1.73 19.10 -26.49
CA LEU A 280 -0.42 19.56 -26.96
C LEU A 280 0.65 18.50 -26.72
N ALA A 281 0.65 17.83 -25.56
CA ALA A 281 1.53 16.71 -25.29
C ALA A 281 1.37 15.57 -26.33
N GLN A 282 0.13 15.16 -26.61
CA GLN A 282 -0.16 14.15 -27.63
C GLN A 282 0.29 14.56 -29.04
N GLN A 283 0.13 15.83 -29.41
CA GLN A 283 0.58 16.37 -30.69
C GLN A 283 2.10 16.37 -30.81
N VAL A 284 2.82 16.84 -29.79
CA VAL A 284 4.29 16.84 -29.78
C VAL A 284 4.84 15.41 -29.89
N ALA A 285 4.21 14.46 -29.20
CA ALA A 285 4.60 13.05 -29.25
C ALA A 285 4.54 12.46 -30.67
N GLN A 286 3.67 12.96 -31.57
CA GLN A 286 3.60 12.48 -32.96
C GLN A 286 4.93 12.63 -33.71
N GLY A 287 5.78 13.60 -33.32
CA GLY A 287 7.11 13.80 -33.90
C GLY A 287 8.16 12.79 -33.45
N ILE A 288 7.87 11.94 -32.46
CA ILE A 288 8.81 10.94 -31.93
C ILE A 288 8.88 9.76 -32.89
N GLY A 289 10.07 9.46 -33.42
CA GLY A 289 10.27 8.43 -34.43
C GLY A 289 9.99 7.01 -33.95
N ASP A 290 10.35 6.69 -32.71
CA ASP A 290 10.10 5.38 -32.08
C ASP A 290 8.60 5.17 -31.82
N PRO A 291 7.94 4.21 -32.49
CA PRO A 291 6.51 3.97 -32.33
C PRO A 291 6.09 3.55 -30.92
N SER A 292 6.92 2.78 -30.21
CA SER A 292 6.60 2.27 -28.86
C SER A 292 6.68 3.40 -27.84
N LEU A 293 7.75 4.20 -27.91
CA LEU A 293 7.91 5.38 -27.06
C LEU A 293 6.84 6.44 -27.36
N ARG A 294 6.51 6.66 -28.63
CA ARG A 294 5.41 7.52 -29.06
C ARG A 294 4.09 7.09 -28.41
N ALA A 295 3.71 5.81 -28.55
CA ALA A 295 2.48 5.28 -27.98
C ALA A 295 2.45 5.44 -26.46
N THR A 296 3.56 5.16 -25.78
CA THR A 296 3.69 5.32 -24.31
C THR A 296 3.43 6.76 -23.86
N LEU A 297 4.05 7.74 -24.53
CA LEU A 297 3.92 9.14 -24.17
C LEU A 297 2.53 9.72 -24.52
N GLN A 298 1.95 9.29 -25.65
CA GLN A 298 0.58 9.65 -25.99
C GLN A 298 -0.43 9.04 -25.01
N MET A 299 -0.24 7.78 -24.63
CA MET A 299 -1.07 7.07 -23.66
C MET A 299 -1.13 7.82 -22.32
N GLN A 300 0.02 8.21 -21.75
CA GLN A 300 0.08 8.97 -20.49
C GLN A 300 -0.71 10.27 -20.59
N SER A 301 -0.57 10.98 -21.71
CA SER A 301 -1.26 12.24 -21.96
C SER A 301 -2.78 12.05 -22.13
N ALA A 302 -3.21 10.96 -22.78
CA ALA A 302 -4.62 10.61 -22.94
C ALA A 302 -5.28 10.20 -21.61
N PHE A 303 -4.57 9.49 -20.73
CA PHE A 303 -5.02 9.25 -19.35
C PHE A 303 -5.18 10.55 -18.57
N GLY A 304 -4.24 11.49 -18.71
CA GLY A 304 -4.34 12.83 -18.13
C GLY A 304 -5.58 13.58 -18.61
N GLU A 305 -5.85 13.56 -19.92
CA GLU A 305 -7.06 14.15 -20.51
C GLU A 305 -8.35 13.51 -19.95
N GLY A 306 -8.38 12.18 -19.86
CA GLY A 306 -9.50 11.44 -19.25
C GLY A 306 -9.74 11.86 -17.80
N GLY A 307 -8.68 11.94 -17.00
CA GLY A 307 -8.75 12.40 -15.60
C GLY A 307 -9.21 13.85 -15.45
N ALA A 308 -8.80 14.73 -16.36
CA ALA A 308 -9.23 16.13 -16.38
C ALA A 308 -10.74 16.26 -16.66
N TRP A 309 -11.25 15.54 -17.66
CA TRP A 309 -12.69 15.53 -17.97
C TRP A 309 -13.51 14.86 -16.87
N PHE A 310 -13.01 13.76 -16.31
CA PHE A 310 -13.66 13.05 -15.21
C PHE A 310 -13.85 13.97 -14.00
N SER A 311 -12.79 14.70 -13.62
CA SER A 311 -12.81 15.65 -12.50
C SER A 311 -13.78 16.81 -12.73
N ALA A 312 -14.06 17.14 -13.98
CA ALA A 312 -15.04 18.17 -14.37
C ALA A 312 -16.49 17.67 -14.47
N GLY A 313 -16.74 16.36 -14.27
CA GLY A 313 -18.06 15.75 -14.46
C GLY A 313 -18.46 15.57 -15.93
N GLU A 314 -17.53 15.78 -16.88
CA GLU A 314 -17.77 15.66 -18.32
C GLU A 314 -17.57 14.20 -18.78
N TYR A 315 -18.40 13.29 -18.25
CA TYR A 315 -18.14 11.86 -18.30
C TYR A 315 -18.09 11.25 -19.71
N GLN A 316 -18.91 11.72 -20.65
CA GLN A 316 -18.84 11.25 -22.04
C GLN A 316 -17.50 11.59 -22.71
N LYS A 317 -16.95 12.79 -22.44
CA LYS A 317 -15.62 13.19 -22.95
C LYS A 317 -14.51 12.40 -22.27
N ALA A 318 -14.63 12.17 -20.96
CA ALA A 318 -13.69 11.35 -20.20
C ALA A 318 -13.64 9.92 -20.76
N ALA A 319 -14.80 9.31 -21.04
CA ALA A 319 -14.87 7.97 -21.63
C ALA A 319 -14.15 7.89 -22.98
N GLY A 320 -14.34 8.88 -23.86
CA GLY A 320 -13.63 8.97 -25.14
C GLY A 320 -12.10 9.04 -24.97
N ALA A 321 -11.62 9.86 -24.03
CA ALA A 321 -10.18 9.98 -23.74
C ALA A 321 -9.59 8.69 -23.13
N TYR A 322 -10.32 8.01 -22.23
CA TYR A 322 -9.88 6.75 -21.66
C TYR A 322 -9.85 5.60 -22.68
N ARG A 323 -10.81 5.54 -23.63
CA ARG A 323 -10.76 4.59 -24.76
C ARG A 323 -9.54 4.82 -25.65
N LEU A 324 -9.24 6.09 -25.97
CA LEU A 324 -8.02 6.45 -26.69
C LEU A 324 -6.77 6.00 -25.93
N ALA A 325 -6.73 6.25 -24.62
CA ALA A 325 -5.64 5.83 -23.77
C ALA A 325 -5.47 4.30 -23.75
N ALA A 326 -6.57 3.53 -23.69
CA ALA A 326 -6.55 2.08 -23.74
C ALA A 326 -5.96 1.54 -25.05
N GLY A 327 -6.38 2.11 -26.19
CA GLY A 327 -5.84 1.73 -27.50
C GLY A 327 -4.34 2.02 -27.62
N LEU A 328 -3.89 3.18 -27.12
CA LEU A 328 -2.47 3.54 -27.08
C LEU A 328 -1.68 2.64 -26.12
N ALA A 329 -2.26 2.26 -24.98
CA ALA A 329 -1.66 1.32 -24.04
C ALA A 329 -1.44 -0.06 -24.68
N GLN A 330 -2.41 -0.54 -25.46
CA GLN A 330 -2.27 -1.78 -26.23
C GLN A 330 -1.14 -1.69 -27.26
N MET A 331 -1.04 -0.57 -27.98
CA MET A 331 0.07 -0.34 -28.94
C MET A 331 1.44 -0.27 -28.25
N ALA A 332 1.50 0.27 -27.03
CA ALA A 332 2.71 0.32 -26.20
C ALA A 332 3.03 -1.02 -25.51
N GLY A 333 2.18 -2.04 -25.64
CA GLY A 333 2.33 -3.32 -24.96
C GLY A 333 1.97 -3.28 -23.46
N ASN A 334 1.39 -2.19 -22.95
CA ASN A 334 0.96 -2.06 -21.57
C ASN A 334 -0.47 -2.56 -21.37
N ARG A 335 -0.60 -3.87 -21.14
CA ARG A 335 -1.91 -4.54 -21.00
C ARG A 335 -2.68 -4.09 -19.75
N MET A 336 -1.98 -3.84 -18.64
CA MET A 336 -2.61 -3.39 -17.40
C MET A 336 -3.34 -2.05 -17.61
N LEU A 337 -2.69 -1.10 -18.28
CA LEU A 337 -3.31 0.18 -18.61
C LEU A 337 -4.37 0.08 -19.72
N ALA A 338 -4.27 -0.89 -20.63
CA ALA A 338 -5.35 -1.14 -21.60
C ALA A 338 -6.66 -1.57 -20.89
N ILE A 339 -6.56 -2.47 -19.91
CA ILE A 339 -7.70 -2.89 -19.06
C ILE A 339 -8.24 -1.69 -18.28
N GLU A 340 -7.36 -0.90 -17.66
CA GLU A 340 -7.75 0.25 -16.85
C GLU A 340 -8.44 1.35 -17.65
N GLY A 341 -7.94 1.66 -18.85
CA GLY A 341 -8.56 2.66 -19.72
C GLY A 341 -9.98 2.23 -20.14
N MET A 342 -10.18 0.97 -20.52
CA MET A 342 -11.51 0.48 -20.86
C MET A 342 -12.45 0.44 -19.64
N ARG A 343 -11.97 0.01 -18.46
CA ARG A 343 -12.74 0.05 -17.22
C ARG A 343 -13.18 1.48 -16.88
N MET A 344 -12.25 2.44 -16.92
CA MET A 344 -12.56 3.83 -16.61
C MET A 344 -13.52 4.45 -17.63
N ALA A 345 -13.44 4.08 -18.90
CA ALA A 345 -14.42 4.51 -19.89
C ALA A 345 -15.84 3.99 -19.56
N GLY A 346 -15.97 2.71 -19.24
CA GLY A 346 -17.23 2.13 -18.78
C GLY A 346 -17.76 2.82 -17.53
N ARG A 347 -16.90 3.06 -16.54
CA ARG A 347 -17.27 3.75 -15.29
C ARG A 347 -17.77 5.17 -15.53
N CYS A 348 -17.13 5.91 -16.43
CA CYS A 348 -17.60 7.24 -16.82
C CYS A 348 -19.01 7.18 -17.40
N LEU A 349 -19.28 6.21 -18.29
CA LEU A 349 -20.59 6.09 -18.93
C LEU A 349 -21.67 5.67 -17.94
N VAL A 350 -21.39 4.80 -16.97
CA VAL A 350 -22.31 4.52 -15.86
C VAL A 350 -22.66 5.80 -15.10
N LEU A 351 -21.66 6.62 -14.72
CA LEU A 351 -21.90 7.91 -14.05
C LEU A 351 -22.67 8.91 -14.92
N GLY A 352 -22.51 8.82 -16.24
CA GLY A 352 -23.26 9.59 -17.23
C GLY A 352 -24.66 9.06 -17.56
N GLY A 353 -25.06 7.89 -17.02
CA GLY A 353 -26.34 7.25 -17.30
C GLY A 353 -26.42 6.46 -18.62
N GLU A 354 -25.29 6.22 -19.28
CA GLU A 354 -25.17 5.57 -20.60
C GLU A 354 -24.82 4.07 -20.46
N GLU A 355 -25.64 3.33 -19.71
CA GLU A 355 -25.35 1.96 -19.27
C GLU A 355 -25.06 0.97 -20.42
N SER A 356 -25.75 1.12 -21.56
CA SER A 356 -25.55 0.24 -22.72
C SER A 356 -24.17 0.40 -23.34
N GLN A 357 -23.64 1.62 -23.40
CA GLN A 357 -22.28 1.88 -23.88
C GLN A 357 -21.24 1.45 -22.83
N ALA A 358 -21.56 1.61 -21.54
CA ALA A 358 -20.70 1.12 -20.47
C ALA A 358 -20.46 -0.40 -20.55
N MET A 359 -21.51 -1.18 -20.86
CA MET A 359 -21.38 -2.64 -21.05
C MET A 359 -20.38 -3.00 -22.15
N ALA A 360 -20.35 -2.23 -23.25
CA ALA A 360 -19.39 -2.45 -24.34
C ALA A 360 -17.94 -2.17 -23.88
N ASP A 361 -17.72 -1.09 -23.14
CA ASP A 361 -16.39 -0.77 -22.60
C ASP A 361 -15.91 -1.82 -21.57
N TYR A 362 -16.79 -2.30 -20.70
CA TYR A 362 -16.45 -3.39 -19.79
C TYR A 362 -16.16 -4.70 -20.52
N ALA A 363 -16.86 -4.98 -21.63
CA ALA A 363 -16.54 -6.12 -22.49
C ALA A 363 -15.14 -5.98 -23.11
N GLN A 364 -14.74 -4.77 -23.53
CA GLN A 364 -13.37 -4.51 -24.01
C GLN A 364 -12.32 -4.66 -22.90
N ALA A 365 -12.63 -4.28 -21.65
CA ALA A 365 -11.75 -4.52 -20.51
C ALA A 365 -11.53 -6.03 -20.27
N ILE A 366 -12.59 -6.83 -20.32
CA ILE A 366 -12.53 -8.30 -20.20
C ILE A 366 -11.74 -8.89 -21.39
N HIS A 367 -11.97 -8.38 -22.60
CA HIS A 367 -11.25 -8.83 -23.80
C HIS A 367 -9.74 -8.57 -23.67
N ALA A 368 -9.35 -7.37 -23.23
CA ALA A 368 -7.95 -6.98 -23.04
C ALA A 368 -7.23 -7.85 -21.98
N ALA A 369 -7.97 -8.41 -21.02
CA ALA A 369 -7.44 -9.29 -19.99
C ALA A 369 -7.24 -10.75 -20.43
N ARG A 370 -7.79 -11.18 -21.58
CA ARG A 370 -7.67 -12.56 -22.07
C ARG A 370 -6.24 -13.12 -22.12
N PRO A 371 -5.23 -12.38 -22.62
CA PRO A 371 -3.89 -12.93 -22.77
C PRO A 371 -3.13 -13.12 -21.45
N LEU A 372 -3.64 -12.56 -20.35
CA LEU A 372 -3.01 -12.62 -19.03
C LEU A 372 -3.33 -13.93 -18.31
N SER A 373 -2.44 -14.37 -17.43
CA SER A 373 -2.70 -15.47 -16.49
C SER A 373 -3.74 -15.05 -15.44
N ALA A 374 -4.29 -16.02 -14.71
CA ALA A 374 -5.20 -15.74 -13.59
C ALA A 374 -4.56 -14.84 -12.52
N GLU A 375 -3.30 -15.10 -12.17
CA GLU A 375 -2.52 -14.32 -11.20
C GLU A 375 -2.23 -12.90 -11.69
N GLU A 376 -1.88 -12.72 -12.97
CA GLU A 376 -1.66 -11.38 -13.53
C GLU A 376 -2.96 -10.56 -13.53
N ARG A 377 -4.11 -11.20 -13.76
CA ARG A 377 -5.41 -10.51 -13.79
C ARG A 377 -5.82 -9.98 -12.42
N THR A 378 -5.52 -10.67 -11.33
CA THR A 378 -5.85 -10.19 -9.97
C THR A 378 -5.05 -8.93 -9.60
N GLN A 379 -3.88 -8.74 -10.22
CA GLN A 379 -3.05 -7.54 -10.05
C GLN A 379 -3.44 -6.38 -10.99
N THR A 380 -4.47 -6.56 -11.82
CA THR A 380 -5.00 -5.51 -12.71
C THR A 380 -6.29 -4.92 -12.14
N THR A 381 -6.92 -4.00 -12.88
CA THR A 381 -8.25 -3.48 -12.52
C THR A 381 -9.42 -4.28 -13.10
N LEU A 382 -9.16 -5.47 -13.66
CA LEU A 382 -10.22 -6.39 -14.09
C LEU A 382 -11.20 -6.76 -12.94
N PRO A 383 -10.75 -7.08 -11.70
CA PRO A 383 -11.67 -7.35 -10.61
C PRO A 383 -12.63 -6.18 -10.33
N LEU A 384 -12.13 -4.94 -10.47
CA LEU A 384 -12.96 -3.73 -10.34
C LEU A 384 -13.94 -3.58 -11.50
N ALA A 385 -13.54 -3.89 -12.74
CA ALA A 385 -14.47 -3.90 -13.88
C ALA A 385 -15.61 -4.92 -13.69
N LEU A 386 -15.31 -6.09 -13.13
CA LEU A 386 -16.32 -7.10 -12.82
C LEU A 386 -17.21 -6.66 -11.65
N GLN A 387 -16.67 -6.01 -10.62
CA GLN A 387 -17.47 -5.43 -9.54
C GLN A 387 -18.39 -4.32 -10.08
N ASP A 388 -17.90 -3.43 -10.93
CA ASP A 388 -18.71 -2.41 -11.59
C ASP A 388 -19.87 -3.04 -12.37
N LEU A 389 -19.62 -4.14 -13.10
CA LEU A 389 -20.66 -4.90 -13.78
C LEU A 389 -21.69 -5.49 -12.80
N LEU A 390 -21.28 -5.96 -11.62
CA LEU A 390 -22.23 -6.44 -10.60
C LEU A 390 -23.17 -5.30 -10.15
N HIS A 391 -22.65 -4.11 -9.89
CA HIS A 391 -23.48 -2.95 -9.55
C HIS A 391 -24.43 -2.56 -10.68
N LEU A 392 -23.93 -2.55 -11.91
CA LEU A 392 -24.72 -2.20 -13.08
C LEU A 392 -25.87 -3.18 -13.34
N GLN A 393 -25.69 -4.46 -12.96
CA GLN A 393 -26.69 -5.51 -13.15
C GLN A 393 -27.68 -5.60 -11.98
N ASP A 394 -27.21 -5.45 -10.74
CA ASP A 394 -28.03 -5.49 -9.52
C ASP A 394 -27.28 -4.81 -8.35
N ASP A 395 -27.38 -3.48 -8.27
CA ASP A 395 -26.69 -2.66 -7.26
C ASP A 395 -26.99 -3.08 -5.81
N LYS A 396 -28.26 -3.39 -5.50
CA LYS A 396 -28.66 -3.82 -4.16
C LYS A 396 -27.98 -5.12 -3.75
N ARG A 397 -27.83 -6.03 -4.70
CA ARG A 397 -27.20 -7.33 -4.47
C ARG A 397 -25.68 -7.22 -4.41
N ALA A 398 -25.07 -6.38 -5.24
CA ALA A 398 -23.66 -6.06 -5.15
C ALA A 398 -23.32 -5.48 -3.76
N GLN A 399 -24.11 -4.51 -3.28
CA GLN A 399 -24.00 -3.98 -1.91
C GLN A 399 -24.21 -5.06 -0.83
N ALA A 400 -25.12 -6.02 -1.04
CA ALA A 400 -25.30 -7.13 -0.11
C ALA A 400 -24.09 -8.07 -0.05
N LEU A 401 -23.37 -8.27 -1.16
CA LEU A 401 -22.11 -9.01 -1.19
C LEU A 401 -21.02 -8.27 -0.42
N GLU A 402 -20.91 -6.96 -0.60
CA GLU A 402 -19.97 -6.09 0.13
C GLU A 402 -20.25 -6.12 1.63
N HIS A 403 -21.52 -5.95 2.02
CA HIS A 403 -21.93 -5.98 3.42
C HIS A 403 -21.66 -7.34 4.07
N CYS A 404 -21.79 -8.44 3.32
CA CYS A 404 -21.43 -9.77 3.82
C CYS A 404 -19.93 -9.86 4.15
N ALA A 405 -19.06 -9.29 3.30
CA ALA A 405 -17.62 -9.22 3.56
C ALA A 405 -17.31 -8.33 4.79
N GLU A 406 -17.97 -7.17 4.93
CA GLU A 406 -17.85 -6.31 6.12
C GLU A 406 -18.26 -7.04 7.41
N GLN A 407 -19.40 -7.73 7.38
CA GLN A 407 -19.89 -8.53 8.52
C GLN A 407 -18.90 -9.63 8.90
N TYR A 408 -18.30 -10.31 7.92
CA TYR A 408 -17.26 -11.31 8.16
C TYR A 408 -16.03 -10.70 8.84
N GLN A 409 -15.55 -9.54 8.35
CA GLN A 409 -14.41 -8.85 8.98
C GLN A 409 -14.72 -8.43 10.41
N GLN A 410 -15.89 -7.81 10.66
CA GLN A 410 -16.33 -7.47 12.01
C GLN A 410 -16.40 -8.70 12.92
N ARG A 411 -16.88 -9.84 12.39
CA ARG A 411 -16.94 -11.09 13.14
C ARG A 411 -15.55 -11.65 13.46
N LYS A 412 -14.60 -11.60 12.53
CA LYS A 412 -13.18 -11.95 12.74
C LYS A 412 -12.61 -11.13 13.90
N GLN A 413 -12.76 -9.80 13.85
CA GLN A 413 -12.27 -8.89 14.90
C GLN A 413 -12.86 -9.23 16.28
N GLN A 414 -14.17 -9.51 16.35
CA GLN A 414 -14.85 -9.91 17.60
C GLN A 414 -14.31 -11.23 18.16
N LEU A 415 -14.05 -12.21 17.30
CA LEU A 415 -13.52 -13.51 17.70
C LEU A 415 -12.09 -13.38 18.25
N ILE A 416 -11.24 -12.59 17.58
CA ILE A 416 -9.87 -12.27 18.06
C ILE A 416 -9.93 -11.58 19.42
N LEU A 417 -10.72 -10.51 19.54
CA LEU A 417 -10.90 -9.78 20.81
C LEU A 417 -11.38 -10.71 21.94
N ARG A 418 -12.31 -11.62 21.64
CA ARG A 418 -12.79 -12.60 22.62
C ARG A 418 -11.68 -13.56 23.04
N ALA A 419 -10.92 -14.11 22.09
CA ALA A 419 -9.82 -15.03 22.38
C ALA A 419 -8.75 -14.36 23.25
N GLU A 420 -8.35 -13.14 22.91
CA GLU A 420 -7.42 -12.33 23.71
C GLU A 420 -7.94 -12.09 25.13
N GLY A 421 -9.22 -11.74 25.27
CA GLY A 421 -9.86 -11.55 26.57
C GLY A 421 -9.90 -12.83 27.41
N GLU A 422 -10.20 -13.98 26.80
CA GLU A 422 -10.21 -15.28 27.48
C GLU A 422 -8.82 -15.67 28.00
N VAL A 423 -7.76 -15.43 27.21
CA VAL A 423 -6.37 -15.68 27.63
C VAL A 423 -5.96 -14.75 28.77
N ALA A 424 -6.27 -13.45 28.66
CA ALA A 424 -5.92 -12.47 29.68
C ALA A 424 -6.61 -12.76 31.03
N GLN A 425 -7.90 -13.12 31.02
CA GLN A 425 -8.66 -13.43 32.25
C GLN A 425 -8.16 -14.69 32.97
N GLN A 426 -7.55 -15.62 32.23
CA GLN A 426 -7.01 -16.87 32.77
C GLN A 426 -5.50 -16.79 33.05
N GLY A 427 -4.95 -15.58 33.14
CA GLY A 427 -3.56 -15.34 33.54
C GLY A 427 -2.52 -15.69 32.47
N ALA A 428 -2.91 -15.72 31.19
CA ALA A 428 -1.99 -15.94 30.06
C ALA A 428 -1.13 -17.21 30.21
N THR A 429 -1.79 -18.35 30.47
CA THR A 429 -1.14 -19.67 30.63
C THR A 429 -1.16 -20.48 29.34
N PRO A 430 -0.27 -21.47 29.14
CA PRO A 430 -0.30 -22.34 27.95
C PRO A 430 -1.64 -23.04 27.75
N GLN A 431 -2.30 -23.44 28.84
CA GLN A 431 -3.61 -24.09 28.78
C GLN A 431 -4.71 -23.11 28.33
N ALA A 432 -4.69 -21.87 28.82
CA ALA A 432 -5.65 -20.85 28.41
C ALA A 432 -5.50 -20.51 26.92
N VAL A 433 -4.26 -20.35 26.45
CA VAL A 433 -3.95 -20.11 25.03
C VAL A 433 -4.46 -21.24 24.16
N LYS A 434 -4.12 -22.49 24.49
CA LYS A 434 -4.59 -23.66 23.73
C LYS A 434 -6.12 -23.73 23.64
N LEU A 435 -6.83 -23.42 24.73
CA LEU A 435 -8.30 -23.42 24.72
C LEU A 435 -8.88 -22.28 23.88
N ALA A 436 -8.31 -21.07 23.99
CA ALA A 436 -8.73 -19.90 23.23
C ALA A 436 -8.44 -20.06 21.73
N GLU A 437 -7.26 -20.55 21.35
CA GLU A 437 -6.88 -20.85 19.96
C GLU A 437 -7.83 -21.85 19.31
N ASN A 438 -8.12 -22.97 19.98
CA ASN A 438 -9.07 -23.96 19.44
C ASN A 438 -10.45 -23.36 19.16
N ARG A 439 -10.96 -22.50 20.05
CA ARG A 439 -12.26 -21.83 19.87
C ARG A 439 -12.19 -20.75 18.78
N LEU A 440 -11.11 -19.99 18.75
CA LEU A 440 -10.87 -18.97 17.72
C LEU A 440 -10.86 -19.64 16.35
N GLN A 441 -10.09 -20.73 16.21
CA GLN A 441 -9.96 -21.45 14.96
C GLN A 441 -11.32 -21.97 14.45
N GLN A 442 -12.09 -22.63 15.34
CA GLN A 442 -13.43 -23.11 15.02
C GLN A 442 -14.39 -21.97 14.65
N GLY A 443 -14.35 -20.86 15.40
CA GLY A 443 -15.21 -19.71 15.17
C GLY A 443 -14.91 -18.99 13.86
N LEU A 444 -13.63 -18.86 13.51
CA LEU A 444 -13.18 -18.27 12.26
C LEU A 444 -13.60 -19.13 11.07
N GLU A 445 -13.36 -20.44 11.13
CA GLU A 445 -13.78 -21.38 10.08
C GLU A 445 -15.30 -21.35 9.88
N GLN A 446 -16.08 -21.42 10.96
CA GLN A 446 -17.53 -21.35 10.88
C GLN A 446 -18.02 -20.03 10.28
N SER A 447 -17.41 -18.90 10.67
CA SER A 447 -17.79 -17.57 10.16
C SER A 447 -17.44 -17.42 8.68
N PHE A 448 -16.29 -17.96 8.25
CA PHE A 448 -15.87 -18.00 6.85
C PHE A 448 -16.85 -18.81 5.99
N GLN A 449 -17.18 -20.04 6.42
CA GLN A 449 -18.12 -20.90 5.71
C GLN A 449 -19.53 -20.28 5.63
N GLN A 450 -19.98 -19.64 6.71
CA GLN A 450 -21.26 -18.92 6.73
C GLN A 450 -21.26 -17.75 5.72
N ALA A 451 -20.24 -16.90 5.74
CA ALA A 451 -20.15 -15.76 4.85
C ALA A 451 -20.09 -16.19 3.38
N ARG A 452 -19.33 -17.25 3.07
CA ARG A 452 -19.31 -17.86 1.74
C ARG A 452 -20.69 -18.37 1.32
N SER A 453 -21.36 -19.15 2.17
CA SER A 453 -22.69 -19.68 1.87
C SER A 453 -23.71 -18.55 1.61
N GLN A 454 -23.64 -17.47 2.37
CA GLN A 454 -24.49 -16.29 2.20
C GLN A 454 -24.24 -15.58 0.87
N ARG A 455 -22.97 -15.32 0.49
CA ARG A 455 -22.65 -14.73 -0.82
C ARG A 455 -23.13 -15.62 -1.96
N GLU A 456 -22.98 -16.93 -1.83
CA GLU A 456 -23.45 -17.86 -2.87
C GLU A 456 -24.96 -17.87 -3.03
N GLN A 457 -25.70 -17.82 -1.92
CA GLN A 457 -27.16 -17.67 -1.99
C GLN A 457 -27.55 -16.37 -2.69
N LEU A 458 -26.91 -15.25 -2.35
CA LEU A 458 -27.15 -13.96 -3.00
C LEU A 458 -26.90 -14.05 -4.51
N ILE A 459 -25.82 -14.70 -4.94
CA ILE A 459 -25.47 -14.87 -6.36
C ILE A 459 -26.52 -15.69 -7.10
N LEU A 460 -26.99 -16.80 -6.52
CA LEU A 460 -27.98 -17.68 -7.15
C LEU A 460 -29.30 -16.95 -7.42
N GLU A 461 -29.72 -16.11 -6.48
CA GLU A 461 -30.92 -15.27 -6.56
C GLU A 461 -30.78 -14.05 -7.50
N GLY A 462 -29.58 -13.80 -8.05
CA GLY A 462 -29.32 -12.68 -8.96
C GLY A 462 -29.96 -12.82 -10.34
N TYR A 463 -30.03 -11.72 -11.09
CA TYR A 463 -30.45 -11.76 -12.49
C TYR A 463 -29.41 -12.47 -13.39
N PRO A 464 -29.78 -12.92 -14.60
CA PRO A 464 -28.85 -13.62 -15.50
C PRO A 464 -27.54 -12.86 -15.76
N GLY A 465 -27.59 -11.54 -15.99
CA GLY A 465 -26.38 -10.73 -16.21
C GLY A 465 -25.47 -10.63 -14.98
N PHE A 466 -26.05 -10.56 -13.77
CA PHE A 466 -25.30 -10.60 -12.51
C PHE A 466 -24.55 -11.94 -12.37
N ARG A 467 -25.24 -13.06 -12.60
CA ARG A 467 -24.61 -14.39 -12.58
C ARG A 467 -23.56 -14.57 -13.68
N GLN A 468 -23.75 -13.95 -14.84
CA GLN A 468 -22.76 -13.97 -15.92
C GLN A 468 -21.48 -13.25 -15.51
N ALA A 469 -21.57 -12.07 -14.88
CA ALA A 469 -20.39 -11.37 -14.35
C ALA A 469 -19.63 -12.20 -13.30
N ILE A 470 -20.34 -12.89 -12.39
CA ILE A 470 -19.74 -13.86 -11.46
C ILE A 470 -19.04 -15.00 -12.20
N ALA A 471 -19.69 -15.59 -13.21
CA ALA A 471 -19.12 -16.66 -14.03
C ALA A 471 -17.83 -16.22 -14.73
N ILE A 472 -17.78 -15.01 -15.27
CA ILE A 472 -16.56 -14.43 -15.87
C ILE A 472 -15.46 -14.28 -14.83
N GLY A 473 -15.77 -13.73 -13.65
CA GLY A 473 -14.79 -13.61 -12.57
C GLY A 473 -14.26 -14.95 -12.10
N ARG A 474 -15.11 -15.98 -12.03
CA ARG A 474 -14.68 -17.36 -11.70
C ARG A 474 -13.79 -17.99 -12.76
N GLN A 475 -14.05 -17.68 -14.03
CA GLN A 475 -13.25 -18.14 -15.15
C GLN A 475 -11.90 -17.40 -15.23
N TYR A 476 -11.88 -16.10 -14.96
CA TYR A 476 -10.72 -15.24 -15.24
C TYR A 476 -9.82 -15.01 -14.03
N LEU A 477 -10.37 -14.99 -12.82
CA LEU A 477 -9.63 -14.71 -11.58
C LEU A 477 -9.36 -15.99 -10.80
N HIS A 478 -10.37 -16.60 -10.20
CA HIS A 478 -10.26 -17.89 -9.52
C HIS A 478 -11.64 -18.52 -9.33
N PRO A 479 -11.76 -19.87 -9.25
CA PRO A 479 -13.06 -20.55 -9.24
C PRO A 479 -14.02 -20.10 -8.14
N HIS A 480 -13.49 -19.55 -7.04
CA HIS A 480 -14.25 -19.13 -5.86
C HIS A 480 -14.60 -17.64 -5.85
N TRP A 481 -14.34 -16.91 -6.93
CA TRP A 481 -14.63 -15.48 -6.99
C TRP A 481 -16.13 -15.22 -6.82
N ASN A 482 -16.46 -14.30 -5.92
CA ASN A 482 -17.84 -13.98 -5.52
C ASN A 482 -18.06 -12.48 -5.27
N GLY A 483 -17.31 -11.62 -5.97
CA GLY A 483 -17.36 -10.17 -5.87
C GLY A 483 -16.32 -9.59 -4.91
N LEU A 484 -16.20 -8.27 -4.92
CA LEU A 484 -15.34 -7.50 -4.03
C LEU A 484 -16.13 -6.91 -2.83
N PRO A 485 -15.47 -6.61 -1.70
CA PRO A 485 -14.16 -7.12 -1.29
C PRO A 485 -14.13 -8.65 -1.27
N GLU A 486 -12.96 -9.25 -1.48
CA GLU A 486 -12.82 -10.71 -1.38
C GLU A 486 -12.86 -11.16 0.08
N ILE A 487 -13.38 -12.37 0.31
CA ILE A 487 -13.37 -13.02 1.62
C ILE A 487 -12.20 -14.00 1.64
N ALA A 488 -11.09 -13.59 2.28
CA ALA A 488 -9.93 -14.43 2.48
C ALA A 488 -10.20 -15.52 3.53
N HIS A 489 -9.58 -16.68 3.31
CA HIS A 489 -9.58 -17.76 4.31
C HIS A 489 -8.88 -17.27 5.59
N PRO A 490 -9.39 -17.59 6.79
CA PRO A 490 -8.82 -17.08 8.04
C PRO A 490 -7.42 -17.59 8.37
N PHE A 491 -6.92 -18.58 7.63
CA PHE A 491 -5.58 -19.20 7.80
C PHE A 491 -4.79 -19.26 6.49
N ASP A 492 -5.11 -18.36 5.55
CA ASP A 492 -4.41 -18.21 4.27
C ASP A 492 -4.33 -19.48 3.40
N ALA A 493 -5.22 -20.45 3.63
CA ALA A 493 -5.36 -21.61 2.76
C ALA A 493 -5.73 -21.12 1.35
N PRO A 494 -5.00 -21.55 0.31
CA PRO A 494 -5.29 -21.13 -1.06
C PRO A 494 -6.67 -21.63 -1.49
N THR A 495 -7.29 -20.95 -2.44
CA THR A 495 -8.68 -21.22 -2.85
C THR A 495 -8.91 -22.67 -3.28
N GLY A 496 -7.88 -23.37 -3.79
CA GLY A 496 -7.95 -24.77 -4.21
C GLY A 496 -7.99 -25.80 -3.07
N GLU A 497 -7.70 -25.39 -1.84
CA GLU A 497 -7.75 -26.24 -0.63
C GLU A 497 -9.05 -26.07 0.16
N TRP A 498 -9.93 -25.17 -0.29
CA TRP A 498 -11.22 -24.94 0.37
C TRP A 498 -12.16 -26.12 0.14
N SER A 499 -13.03 -26.40 1.13
CA SER A 499 -14.10 -27.39 0.99
C SER A 499 -14.91 -27.17 -0.31
N GLN A 500 -15.29 -28.27 -0.97
CA GLN A 500 -16.00 -28.26 -2.26
C GLN A 500 -17.15 -27.24 -2.24
N MET A 501 -17.22 -26.45 -3.31
CA MET A 501 -18.31 -25.50 -3.52
C MET A 501 -19.67 -26.23 -3.48
N PRO A 502 -20.74 -25.59 -2.97
CA PRO A 502 -22.07 -26.18 -3.01
C PRO A 502 -22.45 -26.62 -4.44
N GLN A 503 -22.96 -27.85 -4.60
CA GLN A 503 -23.28 -28.45 -5.90
C GLN A 503 -24.36 -27.69 -6.71
N SER A 504 -25.05 -26.72 -6.11
CA SER A 504 -26.09 -25.91 -6.75
C SER A 504 -25.57 -24.81 -7.69
N MET A 505 -24.26 -24.75 -7.93
CA MET A 505 -23.66 -23.72 -8.76
C MET A 505 -23.87 -23.99 -10.24
N ALA A 506 -24.36 -22.98 -10.96
CA ALA A 506 -24.13 -22.93 -12.40
C ALA A 506 -22.62 -22.89 -12.63
N LEU A 507 -22.05 -23.99 -13.10
CA LEU A 507 -20.76 -23.93 -13.79
C LEU A 507 -20.91 -22.85 -14.87
N PRO A 508 -19.93 -21.95 -15.04
CA PRO A 508 -19.95 -21.03 -16.17
C PRO A 508 -20.22 -21.86 -17.44
N SER A 509 -20.93 -21.30 -18.43
CA SER A 509 -20.72 -21.84 -19.77
C SER A 509 -19.22 -21.86 -20.00
N GLU A 510 -18.68 -22.87 -20.69
CA GLU A 510 -17.22 -22.99 -20.89
C GLU A 510 -16.59 -21.71 -21.46
N ASP A 511 -17.42 -20.80 -22.00
CA ASP A 511 -17.01 -19.53 -22.59
C ASP A 511 -17.87 -18.30 -22.19
N ALA A 512 -18.25 -18.17 -20.91
CA ALA A 512 -19.08 -17.06 -20.41
C ALA A 512 -18.52 -15.66 -20.78
N ALA A 513 -17.19 -15.51 -20.79
CA ALA A 513 -16.54 -14.28 -21.22
C ALA A 513 -16.69 -14.01 -22.72
N SER A 514 -16.58 -15.01 -23.61
CA SER A 514 -16.83 -14.76 -25.05
C SER A 514 -18.28 -14.47 -25.34
N GLU A 515 -19.21 -15.12 -24.65
CA GLU A 515 -20.64 -14.81 -24.80
C GLU A 515 -20.90 -13.34 -24.44
N PHE A 516 -20.37 -12.87 -23.30
CA PHE A 516 -20.52 -11.48 -22.87
C PHE A 516 -19.88 -10.49 -23.86
N ILE A 517 -18.67 -10.82 -24.35
CA ILE A 517 -17.96 -9.99 -25.33
C ILE A 517 -18.76 -9.90 -26.63
N GLN A 518 -19.18 -11.03 -27.22
CA GLN A 518 -19.94 -11.06 -28.47
C GLN A 518 -21.28 -10.32 -28.37
N GLN A 519 -21.97 -10.41 -27.22
CA GLN A 519 -23.24 -9.71 -26.98
C GLN A 519 -23.09 -8.18 -26.94
N ASN A 520 -21.90 -7.67 -26.64
CA ASN A 520 -21.68 -6.23 -26.44
C ASN A 520 -20.73 -5.59 -27.48
N GLU A 521 -19.95 -6.37 -28.24
CA GLU A 521 -19.17 -5.89 -29.40
C GLU A 521 -20.05 -5.29 -30.52
N GLY A 522 -21.31 -5.74 -30.65
CA GLY A 522 -22.24 -5.27 -31.69
C GLY A 522 -22.96 -3.95 -31.37
N LYS A 523 -22.87 -3.44 -30.14
CA LYS A 523 -23.65 -2.28 -29.67
C LYS A 523 -22.96 -0.92 -29.87
N GLU A 524 -21.69 -0.89 -30.28
CA GLU A 524 -20.98 0.35 -30.61
C GLU A 524 -21.44 1.02 -31.93
N LYS A 525 -22.23 0.31 -32.76
CA LYS A 525 -22.66 0.74 -34.10
C LYS A 525 -24.13 1.16 -34.20
N ALA A 526 -24.89 1.10 -33.11
CA ALA A 526 -26.29 1.54 -33.03
C ALA A 526 -26.38 2.71 -32.05
#